data_AF-A0A1I2K1E7-F1
#
_entry.id   AF-A0A1I2K1E7-F1
#
_cell.length_a   1.000
_cell.length_b   1.000
_cell.length_c   1.000
_cell.angle_alpha   90.00
_cell.angle_beta   90.00
_cell.angle_gamma   90.00
#
_symmetry.space_group_name_H-M   'P 1'
#
loop_
_entity.id
_entity.type
_entity.pdbx_description
1 polymer ?
#
loop_
_entity_poly.entity_id
_entity_poly.type
_entity_poly.pdbx_seq_one_letter_code
_entity_poly.pdbx_strand_id
1 'polypeptide(L)' 'MTGTRKSALVVIDMINTYDHPDADRLVPSVREVLPAVRTAIGRARESGIDVIYVNDNFGR' A
#
# COMPACT_ATOMS: atom_id res chain seq x y z
N MET A 1 -8.07 25.88 20.26
CA MET A 1 -8.68 25.13 19.13
C MET A 1 -7.68 24.11 18.64
N THR A 2 -7.71 22.88 19.15
CA THR A 2 -6.87 21.79 18.64
C THR A 2 -7.47 21.32 17.33
N GLY A 3 -6.97 21.85 16.20
CA GLY A 3 -7.33 21.34 14.89
C GLY A 3 -7.03 19.84 14.85
N THR A 4 -8.05 19.02 14.63
CA THR A 4 -7.89 17.58 14.42
C THR A 4 -6.93 17.39 13.26
N ARG A 5 -5.72 16.87 13.53
CA ARG A 5 -4.80 16.45 12.47
C ARG A 5 -5.48 15.35 11.68
N LYS A 6 -6.00 15.71 10.51
CA LYS A 6 -6.49 14.74 9.54
C LYS A 6 -5.29 14.03 8.95
N SER A 7 -5.31 12.70 8.98
CA SER A 7 -4.28 11.86 8.40
C SER A 7 -4.93 10.88 7.42
N ALA A 8 -4.15 10.43 6.45
CA ALA A 8 -4.53 9.40 5.50
C ALA A 8 -3.33 8.47 5.29
N LEU A 9 -3.60 7.19 5.03
CA LEU A 9 -2.61 6.21 4.60
C LEU A 9 -2.66 6.10 3.08
N VAL A 10 -1.53 6.37 2.41
CA VAL A 10 -1.41 6.22 0.95
C VAL A 10 -0.61 4.95 0.64
N VAL A 11 -1.20 4.04 -0.12
CA VAL A 11 -0.56 2.82 -0.62
C VAL A 11 -0.22 3.02 -2.09
N ILE A 12 1.06 3.00 -2.43
CA ILE A 12 1.58 3.36 -3.76
C ILE A 12 2.05 2.10 -4.50
N ASP A 13 1.73 2.01 -5.79
CA ASP A 13 2.26 1.03 -6.76
C ASP A 13 2.13 -0.45 -6.37
N MET A 14 1.17 -0.75 -5.51
CA MET A 14 0.87 -2.10 -5.05
C MET A 14 -0.16 -2.76 -5.98
N ILE A 15 0.21 -3.02 -7.24
CA ILE A 15 -0.60 -3.79 -8.19
C ILE A 15 -0.11 -5.23 -8.27
N ASN A 16 -1.03 -6.19 -8.35
CA ASN A 16 -0.71 -7.57 -8.68
C ASN A 16 -0.84 -7.80 -10.18
N THR A 17 0.22 -8.35 -10.78
CA THR A 17 0.06 -9.57 -11.57
C THR A 17 1.11 -10.63 -11.27
N TYR A 18 2.38 -10.30 -10.96
CA TYR A 18 3.51 -11.26 -10.84
C TYR A 18 3.57 -12.38 -11.92
N ASP A 19 2.78 -12.28 -13.00
CA ASP A 19 2.69 -13.21 -14.12
C ASP A 19 3.69 -12.79 -15.20
N HIS A 20 4.93 -12.51 -14.79
CA HIS A 20 5.99 -12.07 -15.70
C HIS A 20 7.23 -12.94 -15.48
N PRO A 21 7.99 -13.28 -16.53
CA PRO A 21 9.18 -14.15 -16.42
C PRO A 21 10.23 -13.64 -15.41
N ASP A 22 10.23 -12.34 -15.10
CA ASP A 22 11.17 -11.69 -14.17
C ASP A 22 10.58 -11.36 -12.79
N ALA A 23 9.31 -11.72 -12.54
CA ALA A 23 8.60 -11.45 -11.29
C ALA A 23 9.24 -12.13 -10.07
N ASP A 24 9.96 -13.24 -10.29
CA ASP A 24 10.67 -14.00 -9.25
C ASP A 24 11.68 -13.16 -8.46
N ARG A 25 12.17 -12.04 -9.02
CA ARG A 25 13.10 -11.13 -8.33
C ARG A 25 12.39 -10.16 -7.38
N LEU A 26 11.13 -9.83 -7.66
CA LEU A 26 10.31 -8.91 -6.86
C LEU A 26 9.51 -9.63 -5.76
N VAL A 27 9.13 -10.89 -6.02
CA VAL A 27 8.33 -11.71 -5.10
C VAL A 27 8.97 -11.84 -3.69
N PRO A 28 10.27 -12.09 -3.52
CA PRO A 28 10.87 -12.19 -2.19
C PRO A 28 10.78 -10.89 -1.39
N SER A 29 11.09 -9.76 -2.04
CA SER A 29 11.03 -8.43 -1.42
C SER A 29 9.60 -8.08 -1.00
N VAL A 30 8.62 -8.38 -1.85
CA VAL A 30 7.22 -8.09 -1.52
C VAL A 30 6.68 -9.03 -0.44
N ARG A 31 7.08 -10.31 -0.43
CA ARG A 31 6.74 -11.23 0.68
C ARG A 31 7.21 -10.72 2.04
N GLU A 32 8.39 -10.09 2.09
CA GLU A 32 8.94 -9.55 3.32
C GLU A 32 8.15 -8.33 3.83
N VAL A 33 7.78 -7.40 2.95
CA VAL A 33 7.11 -6.15 3.35
C VAL A 33 5.58 -6.28 3.50
N LEU A 34 4.95 -7.26 2.84
CA LEU A 34 3.50 -7.42 2.79
C LEU A 34 2.83 -7.53 4.18
N PRO A 35 3.38 -8.25 5.19
CA PRO A 35 2.80 -8.27 6.53
C PRO A 35 2.75 -6.90 7.20
N ALA A 36 3.78 -6.07 7.02
CA ALA A 36 3.83 -4.72 7.56
C ALA A 36 2.79 -3.80 6.89
N VAL A 37 2.66 -3.90 5.56
CA VAL A 37 1.64 -3.17 4.79
C VAL A 37 0.23 -3.55 5.24
N ARG A 38 -0.04 -4.84 5.41
CA ARG A 38 -1.34 -5.33 5.93
C ARG A 38 -1.64 -4.76 7.32
N THR A 39 -0.64 -4.75 8.20
CA THR A 39 -0.77 -4.20 9.56
C THR A 39 -1.07 -2.70 9.53
N ALA A 40 -0.39 -1.94 8.67
CA ALA A 40 -0.63 -0.50 8.53
C ALA A 40 -2.05 -0.20 8.04
N ILE A 41 -2.52 -0.93 7.03
CA ILE A 41 -3.89 -0.81 6.49
C ILE A 41 -4.93 -1.16 7.56
N GLY A 42 -4.71 -2.24 8.32
CA GLY A 42 -5.59 -2.64 9.41
C GLY A 42 -5.74 -1.54 10.46
N ARG A 43 -4.61 -1.03 10.97
CA ARG A 43 -4.59 0.05 11.97
C ARG A 43 -5.23 1.34 11.48
N ALA A 44 -5.00 1.70 10.22
CA ALA A 44 -5.62 2.88 9.62
C ALA A 44 -7.15 2.74 9.61
N ARG A 45 -7.67 1.60 9.14
CA ARG A 45 -9.11 1.31 9.12
C ARG A 45 -9.73 1.29 10.52
N GLU A 46 -9.08 0.65 11.48
CA GLU A 46 -9.52 0.62 12.88
C GLU A 46 -9.58 2.02 13.51
N SER A 47 -8.70 2.92 13.07
CA SER A 47 -8.62 4.30 13.57
C SER A 47 -9.49 5.29 12.78
N GLY A 48 -10.28 4.83 11.81
CA GLY A 48 -11.08 5.70 10.93
C GLY A 48 -10.24 6.60 10.02
N ILE A 49 -8.99 6.24 9.75
CA ILE A 49 -8.09 6.93 8.83
C ILE A 49 -8.38 6.45 7.40
N ASP A 50 -8.50 7.41 6.47
CA ASP A 50 -8.70 7.10 5.06
C ASP A 50 -7.51 6.32 4.49
N VAL A 51 -7.79 5.22 3.80
CA VAL A 51 -6.78 4.43 3.08
C VAL A 51 -6.97 4.65 1.57
N ILE A 52 -5.99 5.28 0.94
CA ILE A 52 -6.00 5.68 -0.47
C ILE A 52 -5.00 4.81 -1.21
N TYR A 53 -5.46 4.11 -2.26
CA TYR A 53 -4.58 3.37 -3.16
C TYR A 53 -4.30 4.24 -4.38
N VAL A 54 -3.02 4.49 -4.64
CA VAL A 54 -2.56 5.27 -5.79
C VAL A 54 -1.62 4.39 -6.59
N ASN A 55 -1.83 4.33 -7.88
CA ASN A 55 -0.92 3.65 -8.77
C ASN A 55 -0.92 4.35 -10.13
N ASP A 56 0.25 4.44 -10.75
CA ASP A 56 0.35 4.83 -12.15
C ASP A 56 0.17 3.58 -13.02
N ASN A 57 -1.04 3.40 -13.56
CA ASN A 57 -1.37 2.20 -14.32
C ASN A 57 -0.97 2.31 -15.80
N PHE A 58 -0.68 3.52 -16.32
CA PHE A 58 -0.41 3.76 -17.74
C PHE A 58 0.30 5.10 -17.99
N GLY A 59 1.47 5.31 -17.39
CA GLY A 59 2.31 6.49 -17.63
C GLY A 59 2.36 6.85 -19.13
N ARG A 60 1.89 8.06 -19.45
CA ARG A 60 2.28 8.78 -20.66
C ARG A 60 3.30 9.82 -20.27
#